data_AF-A0A924VTZ6-F1
#
_entry.id   AF-A0A924VTZ6-F1
#
_cell.length_a   1.000
_cell.length_b   1.000
_cell.length_c   1.000
_cell.angle_alpha   90.00
_cell.angle_beta   90.00
_cell.angle_gamma   90.00
#
_symmetry.space_group_name_H-M   'P 1'
#
loop_
_entity.id
_entity.type
_entity.pdbx_description
1 polymer ?
#
loop_
_entity_poly.entity_id
_entity_poly.type
_entity_poly.pdbx_seq_one_letter_code
_entity_poly.pdbx_strand_id
1 'polypeptide(L)'
;DFLGLRTLTVIRDTLAFIKKYKNITVDLDAEGFEHSAVYDLLCQGNTEGVFQLESAGMKQFMRDLKPRTIEDIIAGISLYRPGPMDSIPRYVENKNHPEKITFLHEKLSKILDVTYGCIVYQEQVMQIVRELAGYSYGRADMVRRAMSKKKADVMEREAKNFVYGIKDEKGEVVVEGCIARGVPEAAGKEIFDEMMDFAKYAFNKSHAAAYAVIAYHTAYLKTYYPTEFMAAMLNSSDKIPQYIAECRKMGIAILPPDVNESTDRFTPMEQAIRFGLVGIKNVGVKMVRLLVEEREKHGKFKSFEDFCERMSNKDMNKRAVESMIKAGVFDCFAKYRSQLMYIFEGLLDGIASQKKQNVEGQMSLFGESMGATDALPSSSVTYPALEEFQHKELLMMEKEMLGLYISGHPLDQYVEALQKSSSIGIGEIWENHELLRAGGIPTVADNTRLNLGGIIAHRKNKTTKNDAVMAFITLEDLTGNIEVIVFPKTLTKYSNLLQEDNLVMVKGRLSLSEDEDPKIICEDVSTFSAPQITKKLYLKLSTQDEELLAQVMDILSKHQGGMPVYLYDAQTKAVNLADRKLWVKQDTPLLEQLFALLGIQNVKIVEG
;
A
#
# COMPACT_ATOMS: atom_id res chain seq x y z
N ASP A 1 -29.19 2.86 18.78
CA ASP A 1 -27.78 3.26 18.64
C ASP A 1 -27.55 3.95 17.31
N PHE A 2 -26.78 5.04 17.30
CA PHE A 2 -26.28 5.64 16.06
C PHE A 2 -24.79 5.29 15.96
N LEU A 3 -24.39 4.62 14.87
CA LEU A 3 -23.02 4.19 14.65
C LEU A 3 -22.42 4.95 13.46
N GLY A 4 -21.22 5.50 13.64
CA GLY A 4 -20.43 6.08 12.56
C GLY A 4 -19.66 5.00 11.81
N LEU A 5 -20.30 4.33 10.84
CA LEU A 5 -19.63 3.31 10.03
C LEU A 5 -18.89 3.93 8.84
N ARG A 6 -17.57 4.02 8.96
CA ARG A 6 -16.70 4.61 7.94
C ARG A 6 -16.86 3.99 6.55
N THR A 7 -17.12 2.68 6.46
CA THR A 7 -17.33 1.98 5.19
C THR A 7 -18.48 2.56 4.37
N LEU A 8 -19.56 3.02 5.00
CA LEU A 8 -20.67 3.64 4.29
C LEU A 8 -20.27 4.99 3.67
N THR A 9 -19.38 5.74 4.34
CA THR A 9 -18.77 6.95 3.79
C THR A 9 -17.94 6.63 2.55
N VAL A 10 -17.14 5.55 2.58
CA VAL A 10 -16.36 5.09 1.42
C VAL A 10 -17.27 4.73 0.25
N ILE A 11 -18.32 3.95 0.50
CA ILE A 11 -19.30 3.56 -0.54
C ILE A 11 -19.93 4.82 -1.15
N ARG A 12 -20.43 5.74 -0.32
CA ARG A 12 -21.02 7.01 -0.78
C ARG A 12 -20.04 7.81 -1.64
N ASP A 13 -18.81 7.98 -1.18
CA ASP A 13 -17.81 8.79 -1.89
C ASP A 13 -17.37 8.12 -3.20
N THR A 14 -17.30 6.78 -3.22
CA THR A 14 -17.04 6.00 -4.45
C THR A 14 -18.16 6.21 -5.48
N LEU A 15 -19.43 6.09 -5.07
CA LEU A 15 -20.58 6.32 -5.94
C LEU A 15 -20.60 7.77 -6.47
N ALA A 16 -20.26 8.74 -5.62
CA ALA A 16 -20.15 10.15 -6.02
C ALA A 16 -19.04 10.36 -7.08
N PHE A 17 -17.89 9.69 -6.93
CA PHE A 17 -16.82 9.74 -7.92
C PHE A 17 -17.21 9.08 -9.24
N ILE A 18 -17.84 7.90 -9.21
CA ILE A 18 -18.34 7.22 -10.41
C ILE A 18 -19.31 8.14 -11.14
N LYS A 19 -20.24 8.78 -10.41
CA LYS A 19 -21.19 9.69 -11.04
C LYS A 19 -20.53 10.93 -11.63
N LYS A 20 -19.57 11.51 -10.93
CA LYS A 20 -18.88 12.74 -11.36
C LYS A 20 -17.99 12.53 -12.59
N TYR A 21 -17.19 11.47 -12.61
CA TYR A 21 -16.15 11.29 -13.62
C TYR A 21 -16.53 10.34 -14.74
N LYS A 22 -17.42 9.37 -14.48
CA LYS A 22 -17.90 8.41 -15.49
C LYS A 22 -19.34 8.66 -15.93
N ASN A 23 -20.06 9.58 -15.28
CA ASN A 23 -21.49 9.86 -15.49
C ASN A 23 -22.42 8.64 -15.31
N ILE A 24 -21.94 7.58 -14.66
CA ILE A 24 -22.70 6.36 -14.38
C ILE A 24 -23.37 6.49 -13.01
N THR A 25 -24.63 6.06 -12.91
CA THR A 25 -25.33 5.90 -11.63
C THR A 25 -25.37 4.42 -11.32
N VAL A 26 -24.68 3.99 -10.25
CA VAL A 26 -24.69 2.60 -9.78
C VAL A 26 -25.70 2.47 -8.66
N ASP A 27 -26.60 1.50 -8.78
CA ASP A 27 -27.57 1.13 -7.75
C ASP A 27 -27.22 -0.25 -7.19
N LEU A 28 -26.50 -0.26 -6.07
CA LEU A 28 -25.99 -1.50 -5.47
C LEU A 28 -27.10 -2.48 -5.07
N ASP A 29 -28.30 -1.98 -4.74
CA ASP A 29 -29.42 -2.83 -4.36
C ASP A 29 -30.02 -3.58 -5.57
N ALA A 30 -29.78 -3.09 -6.79
CA ALA A 30 -30.28 -3.66 -8.04
C ALA A 30 -29.29 -4.62 -8.73
N GLU A 31 -27.99 -4.54 -8.44
CA GLU A 31 -26.94 -5.36 -9.10
C GLU A 31 -27.01 -6.85 -8.71
N GLY A 32 -27.49 -7.15 -7.50
CA GLY A 32 -27.52 -8.51 -6.98
C GLY A 32 -26.13 -9.08 -6.63
N PHE A 33 -26.07 -10.40 -6.43
CA PHE A 33 -24.89 -11.08 -5.86
C PHE A 33 -24.22 -12.09 -6.79
N GLU A 34 -24.58 -12.17 -8.06
CA GLU A 34 -24.15 -13.27 -8.96
C GLU A 34 -22.87 -12.96 -9.76
N HIS A 35 -22.13 -11.90 -9.41
CA HIS A 35 -20.97 -11.47 -10.21
C HIS A 35 -19.73 -12.32 -9.93
N SER A 36 -19.41 -13.23 -10.84
CA SER A 36 -18.24 -14.13 -10.72
C SER A 36 -16.92 -13.39 -10.48
N ALA A 37 -16.70 -12.25 -11.15
CA ALA A 37 -15.49 -11.45 -11.02
C ALA A 37 -15.26 -10.92 -9.59
N VAL A 38 -16.34 -10.63 -8.85
CA VAL A 38 -16.26 -10.19 -7.45
C VAL A 38 -15.77 -11.35 -6.57
N TYR A 39 -16.31 -12.54 -6.80
CA TYR A 39 -15.86 -13.75 -6.12
C TYR A 39 -14.43 -14.13 -6.48
N ASP A 40 -14.01 -13.95 -7.74
CA ASP A 40 -12.64 -14.20 -8.15
C ASP A 40 -11.65 -13.30 -7.39
N LEU A 41 -11.97 -12.02 -7.20
CA LEU A 41 -11.19 -11.09 -6.37
C LEU A 41 -11.07 -11.59 -4.92
N LEU A 42 -12.18 -12.06 -4.34
CA LEU A 42 -12.19 -12.60 -2.97
C LEU A 42 -11.39 -13.92 -2.86
N CYS A 43 -11.52 -14.80 -3.86
CA CYS A 43 -10.78 -16.08 -3.93
C CYS A 43 -9.27 -15.88 -4.07
N GLN A 44 -8.82 -14.76 -4.65
CA GLN A 44 -7.40 -14.41 -4.74
C GLN A 44 -6.88 -13.80 -3.43
N GLY A 45 -7.75 -13.45 -2.48
CA GLY A 45 -7.36 -12.76 -1.26
C GLY A 45 -7.01 -11.28 -1.48
N ASN A 46 -7.38 -10.70 -2.62
CA ASN A 46 -7.16 -9.30 -2.99
C ASN A 46 -8.16 -8.36 -2.29
N THR A 47 -8.28 -8.48 -0.97
CA THR A 47 -9.35 -7.89 -0.15
C THR A 47 -8.94 -6.59 0.56
N GLU A 48 -7.83 -5.96 0.17
CA GLU A 48 -7.44 -4.62 0.64
C GLU A 48 -8.59 -3.64 0.41
N GLY A 49 -9.09 -3.02 1.48
CA GLY A 49 -10.24 -2.12 1.47
C GLY A 49 -11.61 -2.79 1.50
N VAL A 50 -11.68 -4.12 1.37
CA VAL A 50 -12.94 -4.87 1.42
C VAL A 50 -13.35 -5.08 2.88
N PHE A 51 -14.55 -4.61 3.21
CA PHE A 51 -15.02 -4.52 4.59
C PHE A 51 -15.02 -5.88 5.31
N GLN A 52 -14.48 -5.90 6.53
CA GLN A 52 -14.24 -7.08 7.39
C GLN A 52 -13.25 -8.13 6.85
N LEU A 53 -12.85 -8.05 5.58
CA LEU A 53 -12.05 -9.09 4.93
C LEU A 53 -10.56 -8.72 4.79
N GLU A 54 -10.11 -7.59 5.34
CA GLU A 54 -8.76 -7.06 5.10
C GLU A 54 -7.61 -7.72 5.89
N SER A 55 -7.91 -8.44 6.98
CA SER A 55 -6.85 -8.96 7.86
C SER A 55 -6.08 -10.08 7.18
N ALA A 56 -4.77 -10.21 7.46
CA ALA A 56 -3.90 -11.16 6.77
C ALA A 56 -4.42 -12.62 6.85
N GLY A 57 -4.84 -13.06 8.03
CA GLY A 57 -5.39 -14.41 8.17
C GLY A 57 -6.80 -14.56 7.59
N MET A 58 -7.62 -13.49 7.56
CA MET A 58 -8.91 -13.53 6.86
C MET A 58 -8.72 -13.63 5.35
N LYS A 59 -7.73 -12.94 4.78
CA LYS A 59 -7.32 -13.08 3.37
C LYS A 59 -6.96 -14.51 3.04
N GLN A 60 -6.10 -15.12 3.86
CA GLN A 60 -5.72 -16.52 3.69
C GLN A 60 -6.96 -17.42 3.73
N PHE A 61 -7.80 -17.25 4.74
CA PHE A 61 -9.01 -18.03 4.86
C PHE A 61 -9.96 -17.84 3.66
N MET A 62 -10.09 -16.63 3.10
CA MET A 62 -10.88 -16.41 1.88
C MET A 62 -10.29 -17.12 0.66
N ARG A 63 -8.95 -17.23 0.56
CA ARG A 63 -8.29 -18.04 -0.49
C ARG A 63 -8.55 -19.53 -0.32
N ASP A 64 -8.57 -20.03 0.90
CA ASP A 64 -8.83 -21.44 1.20
C ASP A 64 -10.31 -21.77 0.98
N LEU A 65 -11.20 -20.88 1.44
CA LEU A 65 -12.64 -20.99 1.31
C LEU A 65 -13.11 -20.91 -0.14
N LYS A 66 -12.44 -20.11 -0.99
CA LYS A 66 -12.82 -19.82 -2.38
C LYS A 66 -14.31 -19.48 -2.52
N PRO A 67 -14.79 -18.38 -1.91
CA PRO A 67 -16.22 -18.06 -1.87
C PRO A 67 -16.81 -17.93 -3.28
N ARG A 68 -17.98 -18.54 -3.50
CA ARG A 68 -18.71 -18.49 -4.79
C ARG A 68 -20.14 -17.99 -4.67
N THR A 69 -20.64 -17.83 -3.45
CA THR A 69 -21.96 -17.29 -3.15
C THR A 69 -21.89 -16.29 -2.00
N ILE A 70 -22.97 -15.52 -1.80
CA ILE A 70 -23.06 -14.60 -0.65
C ILE A 70 -23.07 -15.38 0.67
N GLU A 71 -23.66 -16.58 0.70
CA GLU A 71 -23.66 -17.48 1.86
C GLU A 71 -22.24 -17.81 2.32
N ASP A 72 -21.30 -18.02 1.40
CA ASP A 72 -19.90 -18.27 1.77
C ASP A 72 -19.26 -17.07 2.48
N ILE A 73 -19.58 -15.84 2.06
CA ILE A 73 -19.09 -14.62 2.73
C ILE A 73 -19.70 -14.52 4.13
N ILE A 74 -21.00 -14.81 4.28
CA ILE A 74 -21.70 -14.81 5.56
C ILE A 74 -21.09 -15.84 6.52
N ALA A 75 -20.84 -17.05 6.03
CA ALA A 75 -20.19 -18.11 6.79
C ALA A 75 -18.76 -17.71 7.15
N GLY A 76 -18.02 -17.14 6.20
CA GLY A 76 -16.63 -16.75 6.43
C GLY A 76 -16.47 -15.71 7.53
N ILE A 77 -17.31 -14.67 7.52
CA ILE A 77 -17.37 -13.66 8.60
C ILE A 77 -17.74 -14.30 9.95
N SER A 78 -18.58 -15.35 9.95
CA SER A 78 -19.09 -16.00 11.16
C SER A 78 -18.08 -16.98 11.79
N LEU A 79 -17.29 -17.66 10.94
CA LEU A 79 -16.37 -18.73 11.34
C LEU A 79 -14.99 -18.22 11.77
N TYR A 80 -14.50 -17.13 11.15
CA TYR A 80 -13.16 -16.61 11.40
C TYR A 80 -13.07 -15.83 12.72
N ARG A 81 -13.16 -16.55 13.85
CA ARG A 81 -13.06 -16.03 15.21
C ARG A 81 -12.56 -17.11 16.18
N PRO A 82 -11.95 -16.73 17.32
CA PRO A 82 -11.47 -17.70 18.30
C PRO A 82 -12.58 -18.67 18.76
N GLY A 83 -12.35 -19.97 18.64
CA GLY A 83 -13.33 -21.04 18.93
C GLY A 83 -13.79 -21.80 17.69
N PRO A 84 -14.72 -21.26 16.87
CA PRO A 84 -15.20 -21.95 15.68
C PRO A 84 -14.18 -22.04 14.53
N MET A 85 -13.00 -21.43 14.66
CA MET A 85 -11.88 -21.63 13.73
C MET A 85 -11.49 -23.11 13.58
N ASP A 86 -11.63 -23.92 14.63
CA ASP A 86 -11.33 -25.36 14.57
C ASP A 86 -12.26 -26.11 13.61
N SER A 87 -13.42 -25.52 13.26
CA SER A 87 -14.39 -26.08 12.32
C SER A 87 -14.19 -25.61 10.88
N ILE A 88 -13.30 -24.64 10.63
CA ILE A 88 -12.97 -24.14 9.29
C ILE A 88 -12.46 -25.27 8.38
N PRO A 89 -11.53 -26.15 8.81
CA PRO A 89 -11.06 -27.24 7.96
C PRO A 89 -12.19 -28.16 7.47
N ARG A 90 -13.09 -28.57 8.37
CA ARG A 90 -14.27 -29.38 8.04
C ARG A 90 -15.19 -28.64 7.06
N TYR A 91 -15.43 -27.35 7.27
CA TYR A 91 -16.26 -26.54 6.38
C TYR A 91 -15.68 -26.44 4.97
N VAL A 92 -14.39 -26.13 4.86
CA VAL A 92 -13.68 -26.01 3.57
C VAL A 92 -13.59 -27.36 2.84
N GLU A 93 -13.30 -28.44 3.58
CA GLU A 93 -13.29 -29.79 3.02
C GLU A 93 -14.65 -30.18 2.45
N ASN A 94 -15.72 -30.02 3.24
CA ASN A 94 -17.08 -30.37 2.83
C ASN A 94 -17.57 -29.52 1.64
N LYS A 95 -17.16 -28.25 1.58
CA LYS A 95 -17.46 -27.39 0.44
C LYS A 95 -16.81 -27.88 -0.85
N ASN A 96 -15.52 -28.24 -0.78
CA ASN A 96 -14.77 -28.72 -1.95
C ASN A 96 -15.10 -30.17 -2.33
N HIS A 97 -15.58 -30.94 -1.36
CA HIS A 97 -15.95 -32.36 -1.48
C HIS A 97 -17.38 -32.59 -0.94
N PRO A 98 -18.43 -32.18 -1.68
CA PRO A 98 -19.81 -32.35 -1.24
C PRO A 98 -20.19 -33.80 -0.91
N GLU A 99 -19.50 -34.78 -1.51
CA GLU A 99 -19.67 -36.21 -1.24
C GLU A 99 -19.30 -36.64 0.19
N LYS A 100 -18.51 -35.83 0.91
CA LYS A 100 -18.11 -36.10 2.30
C LYS A 100 -19.11 -35.58 3.33
N ILE A 101 -20.10 -34.81 2.90
CA ILE A 101 -21.13 -34.26 3.79
C ILE A 101 -21.96 -35.41 4.34
N THR A 102 -21.90 -35.60 5.65
CA THR A 102 -22.65 -36.62 6.37
C THR A 102 -23.60 -35.95 7.35
N PHE A 103 -24.84 -36.44 7.39
CA PHE A 103 -25.87 -35.96 8.31
C PHE A 103 -26.29 -37.09 9.25
N LEU A 104 -26.43 -36.78 10.53
CA LEU A 104 -26.94 -37.73 11.53
C LEU A 104 -28.42 -38.09 11.30
N HIS A 105 -29.15 -37.25 10.55
CA HIS A 105 -30.54 -37.48 10.18
C HIS A 105 -30.92 -36.70 8.91
N GLU A 106 -31.79 -37.27 8.06
CA GLU A 106 -32.22 -36.67 6.79
C GLU A 106 -32.81 -35.26 6.96
N LYS A 107 -33.59 -35.03 8.03
CA LYS A 107 -34.18 -33.72 8.37
C LYS A 107 -33.16 -32.60 8.58
N LEU A 108 -31.89 -32.91 8.87
CA LEU A 108 -30.85 -31.91 9.04
C LEU A 108 -30.35 -31.31 7.72
N SER A 109 -30.43 -32.06 6.62
CA SER A 109 -29.94 -31.62 5.29
C SER A 109 -30.44 -30.23 4.94
N LYS A 110 -31.77 -30.04 4.88
CA LYS A 110 -32.41 -28.76 4.56
C LYS A 110 -31.98 -27.57 5.42
N ILE A 111 -31.51 -27.80 6.64
CA ILE A 111 -31.09 -26.76 7.59
C ILE A 111 -29.60 -26.43 7.42
N LEU A 112 -28.78 -27.46 7.17
CA LEU A 112 -27.32 -27.39 7.20
C LEU A 112 -26.68 -27.42 5.81
N ASP A 113 -27.45 -27.62 4.74
CA ASP A 113 -26.96 -27.62 3.34
C ASP A 113 -26.23 -26.31 3.01
N VAL A 114 -26.78 -25.17 3.44
CA VAL A 114 -26.21 -23.83 3.22
C VAL A 114 -24.88 -23.60 3.97
N THR A 115 -24.48 -24.52 4.84
CA THR A 115 -23.23 -24.48 5.61
C THR A 115 -22.47 -25.81 5.51
N TYR A 116 -22.71 -26.57 4.44
CA TYR A 116 -22.02 -27.83 4.13
C TYR A 116 -22.01 -28.83 5.30
N GLY A 117 -23.13 -28.92 6.03
CA GLY A 117 -23.29 -29.85 7.16
C GLY A 117 -22.74 -29.36 8.49
N CYS A 118 -22.19 -28.14 8.58
CA CYS A 118 -21.68 -27.58 9.82
C CYS A 118 -22.72 -26.68 10.52
N ILE A 119 -22.81 -26.75 11.85
CA ILE A 119 -23.63 -25.82 12.64
C ILE A 119 -22.86 -24.51 12.84
N VAL A 120 -23.30 -23.43 12.21
CA VAL A 120 -22.62 -22.12 12.27
C VAL A 120 -23.50 -21.07 12.95
N TYR A 121 -24.80 -21.11 12.69
CA TYR A 121 -25.71 -20.03 13.07
C TYR A 121 -26.61 -20.38 14.25
N GLN A 122 -26.95 -19.36 15.03
CA GLN A 122 -27.95 -19.44 16.08
C GLN A 122 -29.32 -19.85 15.54
N GLU A 123 -29.67 -19.34 14.36
CA GLU A 123 -30.90 -19.63 13.65
C GLU A 123 -30.97 -21.11 13.20
N GLN A 124 -29.82 -21.74 12.91
CA GLN A 124 -29.77 -23.18 12.61
C GLN A 124 -30.10 -24.02 13.84
N VAL A 125 -29.53 -23.69 15.00
CA VAL A 125 -29.88 -24.34 16.28
C VAL A 125 -31.38 -24.23 16.55
N MET A 126 -31.95 -23.04 16.33
CA MET A 126 -33.39 -22.82 16.48
C MET A 126 -34.20 -23.62 15.46
N GLN A 127 -33.76 -23.77 14.22
CA GLN A 127 -34.44 -24.59 13.22
C GLN A 127 -34.36 -26.08 13.55
N ILE A 128 -33.21 -26.58 14.02
CA ILE A 128 -33.00 -27.98 14.39
C ILE A 128 -33.99 -28.40 15.48
N VAL A 129 -34.06 -27.64 16.60
CA VAL A 129 -34.96 -28.01 17.71
C VAL A 129 -36.44 -27.99 17.33
N ARG A 130 -36.80 -27.14 16.36
CA ARG A 130 -38.17 -27.05 15.85
C ARG A 130 -38.51 -28.19 14.91
N GLU A 131 -37.63 -28.47 13.95
CA GLU A 131 -37.89 -29.48 12.92
C GLU A 131 -37.84 -30.90 13.50
N LEU A 132 -36.84 -31.16 14.34
CA LEU A 132 -36.61 -32.49 14.91
C LEU A 132 -37.49 -32.79 16.11
N ALA A 133 -37.78 -31.81 16.98
CA ALA A 133 -38.53 -32.04 18.23
C ALA A 133 -39.85 -31.27 18.36
N GLY A 134 -40.22 -30.43 17.38
CA GLY A 134 -41.52 -29.74 17.38
C GLY A 134 -41.59 -28.52 18.31
N TYR A 135 -40.44 -27.90 18.63
CA TYR A 135 -40.41 -26.69 19.46
C TYR A 135 -41.17 -25.52 18.80
N SER A 136 -41.74 -24.63 19.62
CA SER A 136 -42.23 -23.33 19.16
C SER A 136 -41.08 -22.34 18.93
N TYR A 137 -41.32 -21.27 18.16
CA TYR A 137 -40.32 -20.21 17.96
C TYR A 137 -39.80 -19.61 19.27
N GLY A 138 -40.72 -19.33 20.21
CA GLY A 138 -40.36 -18.77 21.51
C GLY A 138 -39.51 -19.74 22.34
N ARG A 139 -39.85 -21.04 22.34
CA ARG A 139 -39.08 -22.04 23.08
C ARG A 139 -37.71 -22.28 22.46
N ALA A 140 -37.61 -22.29 21.14
CA ALA A 140 -36.34 -22.42 20.44
C ALA A 140 -35.36 -21.27 20.80
N ASP A 141 -35.85 -20.02 20.89
CA ASP A 141 -35.01 -18.91 21.36
C ASP A 141 -34.62 -19.06 22.85
N MET A 142 -35.51 -19.60 23.70
CA MET A 142 -35.13 -19.92 25.09
C MET A 142 -34.00 -20.95 25.17
N VAL A 143 -34.05 -22.01 24.34
CA VAL A 143 -32.97 -23.01 24.24
C VAL A 143 -31.67 -22.35 23.79
N ARG A 144 -31.71 -21.55 22.71
CA ARG A 144 -30.55 -20.78 22.24
C ARG A 144 -29.94 -19.92 23.35
N ARG A 145 -30.76 -19.16 24.09
CA ARG A 145 -30.30 -18.33 25.22
C ARG A 145 -29.72 -19.15 26.37
N ALA A 146 -30.30 -20.32 26.65
CA ALA A 146 -29.82 -21.23 27.70
C ALA A 146 -28.44 -21.79 27.34
N MET A 147 -28.26 -22.20 26.08
CA MET A 147 -26.98 -22.69 25.55
C MET A 147 -25.89 -21.61 25.63
N SER A 148 -26.19 -20.37 25.23
CA SER A 148 -25.22 -19.26 25.33
C SER A 148 -24.82 -18.93 26.78
N LYS A 149 -25.69 -19.19 27.78
CA LYS A 149 -25.45 -18.89 29.20
C LYS A 149 -24.86 -20.05 30.01
N LYS A 150 -24.62 -21.23 29.41
CA LYS A 150 -24.02 -22.42 30.05
C LYS A 150 -24.72 -22.87 31.34
N LYS A 151 -26.06 -22.86 31.37
CA LYS A 151 -26.83 -23.33 32.54
C LYS A 151 -26.97 -24.86 32.52
N ALA A 152 -26.04 -25.58 33.17
CA ALA A 152 -25.98 -27.05 33.17
C ALA A 152 -27.34 -27.71 33.49
N ASP A 153 -27.98 -27.31 34.59
CA ASP A 153 -29.26 -27.88 35.04
C ASP A 153 -30.41 -27.67 34.03
N VAL A 154 -30.37 -26.55 33.30
CA VAL A 154 -31.37 -26.24 32.26
C VAL A 154 -31.08 -27.05 31.00
N MET A 155 -29.81 -27.19 30.65
CA MET A 155 -29.37 -27.96 29.48
C MET A 155 -29.67 -29.44 29.61
N GLU A 156 -29.45 -30.03 30.79
CA GLU A 156 -29.76 -31.45 31.01
C GLU A 156 -31.28 -31.72 30.90
N ARG A 157 -32.11 -30.80 31.41
CA ARG A 157 -33.57 -30.86 31.25
C ARG A 157 -33.97 -30.69 29.79
N GLU A 158 -33.41 -29.72 29.10
CA GLU A 158 -33.73 -29.49 27.69
C GLU A 158 -33.22 -30.61 26.77
N ALA A 159 -32.12 -31.29 27.11
CA ALA A 159 -31.66 -32.49 26.40
C ALA A 159 -32.71 -33.61 26.47
N LYS A 160 -33.25 -33.87 27.67
CA LYS A 160 -34.33 -34.85 27.86
C LYS A 160 -35.59 -34.42 27.13
N ASN A 161 -35.96 -33.15 27.23
CA ASN A 161 -37.13 -32.60 26.55
C ASN A 161 -37.01 -32.68 25.02
N PHE A 162 -35.82 -32.45 24.47
CA PHE A 162 -35.56 -32.53 23.04
C PHE A 162 -35.77 -33.94 22.51
N VAL A 163 -35.33 -34.96 23.26
CA VAL A 163 -35.43 -36.36 22.87
C VAL A 163 -36.85 -36.91 23.08
N TYR A 164 -37.44 -36.68 24.27
CA TYR A 164 -38.66 -37.34 24.72
C TYR A 164 -39.92 -36.47 24.67
N GLY A 165 -39.79 -35.17 24.43
CA GLY A 165 -40.91 -34.23 24.41
C GLY A 165 -41.32 -33.74 25.81
N ILE A 166 -42.35 -32.89 25.83
CA ILE A 166 -42.90 -32.26 27.02
C ILE A 166 -44.42 -32.26 26.91
N LYS A 167 -45.07 -32.64 28.00
CA LYS A 167 -46.52 -32.48 28.19
C LYS A 167 -46.78 -31.45 29.29
N ASP A 168 -47.84 -30.67 29.14
CA ASP A 168 -48.28 -29.76 30.19
C ASP A 168 -49.03 -30.49 31.31
N GLU A 169 -49.46 -29.74 32.34
CA GLU A 169 -50.20 -30.28 33.49
C GLU A 169 -51.56 -30.89 33.11
N LYS A 170 -52.09 -30.54 31.92
CA LYS A 170 -53.34 -31.07 31.36
C LYS A 170 -53.11 -32.26 30.44
N GLY A 171 -51.85 -32.65 30.22
CA GLY A 171 -51.46 -33.77 29.35
C GLY A 171 -51.34 -33.40 27.87
N GLU A 172 -51.51 -32.13 27.50
CA GLU A 172 -51.34 -31.67 26.12
C GLU A 172 -49.86 -31.59 25.75
N VAL A 173 -49.54 -31.99 24.52
CA VAL A 173 -48.16 -32.01 24.03
C VAL A 173 -47.70 -30.58 23.74
N VAL A 174 -46.76 -30.10 24.55
CA VAL A 174 -46.11 -28.79 24.37
C VAL A 174 -44.93 -28.90 23.41
N VAL A 175 -44.24 -30.03 23.46
CA VAL A 175 -43.12 -30.40 22.58
C VAL A 175 -43.27 -31.89 22.28
N GLU A 176 -43.28 -32.26 21.00
CA GLU A 176 -43.45 -33.67 20.61
C GLU A 176 -42.23 -34.53 20.95
N GLY A 177 -41.02 -33.98 20.77
CA GLY A 177 -39.76 -34.71 20.96
C GLY A 177 -39.29 -35.43 19.69
N CYS A 178 -37.99 -35.72 19.63
CA CYS A 178 -37.34 -36.38 18.49
C CYS A 178 -37.97 -37.73 18.16
N ILE A 179 -38.22 -38.57 19.17
CA ILE A 179 -38.71 -39.93 18.98
C ILE A 179 -40.12 -39.91 18.35
N ALA A 180 -41.01 -39.04 18.85
CA ALA A 180 -42.37 -38.91 18.31
C ALA A 180 -42.38 -38.41 16.86
N ARG A 181 -41.33 -37.69 16.43
CA ARG A 181 -41.16 -37.15 15.09
C ARG A 181 -40.30 -38.03 14.17
N GLY A 182 -40.02 -39.27 14.58
CA GLY A 182 -39.33 -40.27 13.76
C GLY A 182 -37.80 -40.16 13.75
N VAL A 183 -37.19 -39.41 14.67
CA VAL A 183 -35.74 -39.33 14.82
C VAL A 183 -35.29 -40.36 15.88
N PRO A 184 -34.35 -41.27 15.56
CA PRO A 184 -33.84 -42.24 16.53
C PRO A 184 -33.26 -41.57 17.79
N GLU A 185 -33.44 -42.20 18.95
CA GLU A 185 -32.99 -41.64 20.23
C GLU A 185 -31.48 -41.35 20.26
N ALA A 186 -30.66 -42.27 19.73
CA ALA A 186 -29.22 -42.11 19.67
C ALA A 186 -28.81 -40.88 18.83
N ALA A 187 -29.40 -40.73 17.64
CA ALA A 187 -29.17 -39.57 16.78
C ALA A 187 -29.65 -38.27 17.45
N GLY A 188 -30.82 -38.29 18.12
CA GLY A 188 -31.32 -37.12 18.84
C GLY A 188 -30.40 -36.65 19.97
N LYS A 189 -29.78 -37.58 20.72
CA LYS A 189 -28.79 -37.25 21.75
C LYS A 189 -27.52 -36.65 21.15
N GLU A 190 -26.96 -37.30 20.14
CA GLU A 190 -25.73 -36.87 19.48
C GLU A 190 -25.88 -35.49 18.83
N ILE A 191 -27.02 -35.23 18.17
CA ILE A 191 -27.34 -33.91 17.58
C ILE A 191 -27.44 -32.84 18.67
N PHE A 192 -28.01 -33.15 19.83
CA PHE A 192 -28.10 -32.20 20.94
C PHE A 192 -26.72 -31.87 21.53
N ASP A 193 -25.85 -32.87 21.65
CA ASP A 193 -24.48 -32.68 22.10
C ASP A 193 -23.68 -31.83 21.11
N GLU A 194 -23.79 -32.09 19.79
CA GLU A 194 -23.16 -31.26 18.75
C GLU A 194 -23.69 -29.82 18.81
N MET A 195 -25.01 -29.61 18.97
CA MET A 195 -25.58 -28.28 19.17
C MET A 195 -25.01 -27.58 20.41
N MET A 196 -24.79 -28.30 21.51
CA MET A 196 -24.29 -27.71 22.76
C MET A 196 -22.83 -27.26 22.65
N ASP A 197 -22.01 -28.03 21.94
CA ASP A 197 -20.63 -27.65 21.68
C ASP A 197 -20.52 -26.45 20.74
N PHE A 198 -21.32 -26.43 19.68
CA PHE A 198 -21.35 -25.32 18.72
C PHE A 198 -22.06 -24.07 19.22
N ALA A 199 -23.06 -24.18 20.11
CA ALA A 199 -23.81 -23.01 20.57
C ALA A 199 -22.97 -22.01 21.37
N LYS A 200 -21.83 -22.42 21.93
CA LYS A 200 -20.81 -21.52 22.49
C LYS A 200 -20.26 -20.55 21.45
N TYR A 201 -20.28 -20.98 20.18
CA TYR A 201 -19.66 -20.35 19.04
C TYR A 201 -20.63 -20.21 17.86
N ALA A 202 -21.95 -20.21 18.12
CA ALA A 202 -22.95 -19.95 17.09
C ALA A 202 -23.06 -18.44 16.84
N PHE A 203 -23.08 -18.03 15.58
CA PHE A 203 -23.15 -16.62 15.19
C PHE A 203 -24.60 -16.23 14.85
N ASN A 204 -24.96 -14.96 15.04
CA ASN A 204 -26.28 -14.48 14.61
C ASN A 204 -26.27 -14.25 13.09
N LYS A 205 -27.03 -15.06 12.34
CA LYS A 205 -27.03 -15.02 10.87
C LYS A 205 -27.51 -13.67 10.35
N SER A 206 -28.53 -13.07 10.96
CA SER A 206 -29.08 -11.79 10.47
C SER A 206 -28.04 -10.65 10.52
N HIS A 207 -27.23 -10.60 11.58
CA HIS A 207 -26.13 -9.65 11.70
C HIS A 207 -25.01 -9.94 10.70
N ALA A 208 -24.60 -11.21 10.57
CA ALA A 208 -23.57 -11.59 9.59
C ALA A 208 -24.00 -11.28 8.16
N ALA A 209 -25.25 -11.56 7.80
CA ALA A 209 -25.80 -11.30 6.48
C ALA A 209 -25.78 -9.82 6.12
N ALA A 210 -26.24 -8.94 7.02
CA ALA A 210 -26.22 -7.50 6.78
C ALA A 210 -24.80 -6.96 6.55
N TYR A 211 -23.81 -7.46 7.29
CA TYR A 211 -22.41 -7.04 7.13
C TYR A 211 -21.74 -7.68 5.90
N ALA A 212 -22.11 -8.90 5.53
CA ALA A 212 -21.66 -9.56 4.32
C ALA A 212 -22.11 -8.81 3.06
N VAL A 213 -23.31 -8.23 3.05
CA VAL A 213 -23.77 -7.36 1.95
C VAL A 213 -22.84 -6.17 1.78
N ILE A 214 -22.45 -5.51 2.87
CA ILE A 214 -21.49 -4.38 2.82
C ILE A 214 -20.12 -4.87 2.32
N ALA A 215 -19.64 -6.03 2.78
CA ALA A 215 -18.40 -6.63 2.30
C ALA A 215 -18.45 -6.90 0.79
N TYR A 216 -19.53 -7.52 0.31
CA TYR A 216 -19.74 -7.77 -1.11
C TYR A 216 -19.80 -6.47 -1.91
N HIS A 217 -20.55 -5.45 -1.46
CA HIS A 217 -20.61 -4.15 -2.14
C HIS A 217 -19.24 -3.48 -2.23
N THR A 218 -18.41 -3.55 -1.18
CA THR A 218 -17.03 -3.03 -1.26
C THR A 218 -16.17 -3.82 -2.24
N ALA A 219 -16.31 -5.15 -2.29
CA ALA A 219 -15.62 -5.99 -3.27
C ALA A 219 -16.10 -5.71 -4.71
N TYR A 220 -17.40 -5.50 -4.90
CA TYR A 220 -18.02 -5.13 -6.18
C TYR A 220 -17.44 -3.80 -6.69
N LEU A 221 -17.44 -2.76 -5.85
CA LEU A 221 -16.88 -1.46 -6.20
C LEU A 221 -15.38 -1.55 -6.49
N LYS A 222 -14.62 -2.33 -5.72
CA LYS A 222 -13.19 -2.58 -6.00
C LYS A 222 -12.99 -3.29 -7.33
N THR A 223 -13.88 -4.21 -7.70
CA THR A 223 -13.77 -5.01 -8.94
C THR A 223 -14.05 -4.18 -10.19
N TYR A 224 -15.15 -3.43 -10.19
CA TYR A 224 -15.62 -2.73 -11.40
C TYR A 224 -15.21 -1.24 -11.47
N TYR A 225 -14.95 -0.62 -10.32
CA TYR A 225 -14.56 0.79 -10.19
C TYR A 225 -13.33 0.95 -9.29
N PRO A 226 -12.22 0.24 -9.59
CA PRO A 226 -11.07 0.16 -8.71
C PRO A 226 -10.46 1.54 -8.43
N THR A 227 -10.32 2.39 -9.43
CA THR A 227 -9.72 3.73 -9.27
C THR A 227 -10.54 4.64 -8.38
N GLU A 228 -11.87 4.68 -8.57
CA GLU A 228 -12.77 5.48 -7.73
C GLU A 228 -12.85 4.93 -6.30
N PHE A 229 -12.92 3.61 -6.15
CA PHE A 229 -12.98 2.95 -4.86
C PHE A 229 -11.69 3.20 -4.06
N MET A 230 -10.54 3.01 -4.68
CA MET A 230 -9.25 3.25 -4.04
C MET A 230 -9.03 4.72 -3.69
N ALA A 231 -9.49 5.66 -4.53
CA ALA A 231 -9.47 7.08 -4.19
C ALA A 231 -10.34 7.39 -2.96
N ALA A 232 -11.54 6.80 -2.86
CA ALA A 232 -12.40 6.94 -1.68
C ALA A 232 -11.76 6.31 -0.43
N MET A 233 -11.09 5.17 -0.57
CA MET A 233 -10.34 4.52 0.51
C MET A 233 -9.21 5.39 1.03
N LEU A 234 -8.41 5.99 0.14
CA LEU A 234 -7.31 6.90 0.49
C LEU A 234 -7.81 8.13 1.25
N ASN A 235 -8.96 8.69 0.85
CA ASN A 235 -9.57 9.85 1.53
C ASN A 235 -10.12 9.52 2.92
N SER A 236 -10.45 8.26 3.16
CA SER A 236 -11.09 7.83 4.39
C SER A 236 -10.09 7.27 5.42
N SER A 237 -8.88 6.88 4.99
CA SER A 237 -7.96 6.03 5.78
C SER A 237 -6.72 6.70 6.30
N ASP A 238 -6.33 6.26 7.51
CA ASP A 238 -5.01 6.50 8.07
C ASP A 238 -3.94 5.55 7.49
N LYS A 239 -4.36 4.46 6.82
CA LYS A 239 -3.46 3.47 6.19
C LYS A 239 -3.08 3.83 4.74
N ILE A 240 -2.74 5.08 4.49
CA ILE A 240 -2.43 5.60 3.14
C ILE A 240 -1.33 4.77 2.43
N PRO A 241 -0.17 4.47 3.06
CA PRO A 241 0.90 3.74 2.37
C PRO A 241 0.48 2.36 1.88
N GLN A 242 -0.31 1.64 2.67
CA GLN A 242 -0.81 0.30 2.32
C GLN A 242 -1.71 0.36 1.08
N TYR A 243 -2.63 1.33 1.01
CA TYR A 243 -3.52 1.46 -0.14
C TYR A 243 -2.83 2.02 -1.38
N ILE A 244 -1.76 2.81 -1.23
CA ILE A 244 -0.94 3.22 -2.37
C ILE A 244 -0.16 2.03 -2.94
N ALA A 245 0.40 1.16 -2.08
CA ALA A 245 1.05 -0.06 -2.54
C ALA A 245 0.06 -0.96 -3.29
N GLU A 246 -1.17 -1.09 -2.79
CA GLU A 246 -2.25 -1.81 -3.48
C GLU A 246 -2.61 -1.17 -4.83
N CYS A 247 -2.73 0.16 -4.89
CA CYS A 247 -2.96 0.87 -6.16
C CYS A 247 -1.88 0.52 -7.19
N ARG A 248 -0.60 0.52 -6.79
CA ARG A 248 0.52 0.14 -7.67
C ARG A 248 0.40 -1.30 -8.17
N LYS A 249 0.04 -2.25 -7.30
CA LYS A 249 -0.21 -3.66 -7.68
C LYS A 249 -1.36 -3.79 -8.69
N MET A 250 -2.39 -2.96 -8.54
CA MET A 250 -3.54 -2.90 -9.46
C MET A 250 -3.26 -2.13 -10.75
N GLY A 251 -2.05 -1.59 -10.94
CA GLY A 251 -1.69 -0.76 -12.09
C GLY A 251 -2.25 0.66 -12.07
N ILE A 252 -2.70 1.15 -10.92
CA ILE A 252 -3.22 2.51 -10.71
C ILE A 252 -2.08 3.42 -10.27
N ALA A 253 -1.70 4.36 -11.12
CA ALA A 253 -0.65 5.31 -10.80
C ALA A 253 -1.10 6.33 -9.75
N ILE A 254 -0.21 6.72 -8.83
CA ILE A 254 -0.45 7.85 -7.93
C ILE A 254 0.30 9.05 -8.49
N LEU A 255 -0.44 10.08 -8.92
CA LEU A 255 0.16 11.29 -9.48
C LEU A 255 0.48 12.29 -8.37
N PRO A 256 1.61 13.02 -8.48
CA PRO A 256 1.99 14.05 -7.51
C PRO A 256 0.92 15.14 -7.43
N PRO A 257 0.85 15.88 -6.31
CA PRO A 257 -0.10 16.98 -6.20
C PRO A 257 0.24 18.08 -7.20
N ASP A 258 -0.77 18.81 -7.67
CA ASP A 258 -0.64 19.84 -8.69
C ASP A 258 -1.60 21.01 -8.36
N VAL A 259 -1.09 22.25 -8.38
CA VAL A 259 -1.88 23.44 -8.01
C VAL A 259 -3.10 23.66 -8.92
N ASN A 260 -3.02 23.23 -10.17
CA ASN A 260 -4.01 23.43 -11.21
C ASN A 260 -4.96 22.24 -11.39
N GLU A 261 -4.63 21.06 -10.89
CA GLU A 261 -5.45 19.85 -11.03
C GLU A 261 -5.92 19.26 -9.69
N SER A 262 -5.11 19.28 -8.64
CA SER A 262 -5.47 18.69 -7.36
C SER A 262 -6.60 19.44 -6.68
N THR A 263 -7.38 18.72 -5.86
CA THR A 263 -8.43 19.27 -4.99
C THR A 263 -8.05 19.04 -3.53
N ASP A 264 -8.98 19.23 -2.59
CA ASP A 264 -8.78 18.88 -1.19
C ASP A 264 -8.53 17.38 -0.98
N ARG A 265 -9.13 16.54 -1.81
CA ARG A 265 -9.13 15.08 -1.66
C ARG A 265 -8.37 14.37 -2.77
N PHE A 266 -7.93 13.14 -2.50
CA PHE A 266 -7.49 12.21 -3.52
C PHE A 266 -8.58 12.08 -4.57
N THR A 267 -8.22 12.31 -5.83
CA THR A 267 -9.18 12.45 -6.92
C THR A 267 -8.90 11.37 -7.97
N PRO A 268 -9.88 10.53 -8.32
CA PRO A 268 -9.69 9.53 -9.36
C PRO A 268 -9.62 10.20 -10.74
N MET A 269 -8.69 9.69 -11.55
CA MET A 269 -8.49 9.96 -12.97
C MET A 269 -8.68 8.64 -13.73
N GLU A 270 -8.56 8.62 -15.06
CA GLU A 270 -8.87 7.43 -15.87
C GLU A 270 -8.13 6.15 -15.43
N GLN A 271 -6.81 6.23 -15.22
CA GLN A 271 -5.97 5.12 -14.73
C GLN A 271 -4.99 5.57 -13.63
N ALA A 272 -5.36 6.62 -12.91
CA ALA A 272 -4.49 7.20 -11.89
C ALA A 272 -5.31 7.88 -10.80
N ILE A 273 -4.67 8.17 -9.68
CA ILE A 273 -5.25 8.95 -8.59
C ILE A 273 -4.34 10.14 -8.35
N ARG A 274 -4.90 11.35 -8.47
CA ARG A 274 -4.21 12.59 -8.17
C ARG A 274 -4.20 12.82 -6.66
N PHE A 275 -3.03 13.13 -6.12
CA PHE A 275 -2.86 13.40 -4.69
C PHE A 275 -3.67 14.63 -4.24
N GLY A 276 -4.36 14.53 -3.11
CA GLY A 276 -5.15 15.61 -2.52
C GLY A 276 -4.28 16.59 -1.72
N LEU A 277 -4.50 17.90 -1.88
CA LEU A 277 -3.65 18.93 -1.26
C LEU A 277 -3.75 18.95 0.28
N VAL A 278 -4.85 18.47 0.87
CA VAL A 278 -4.97 18.35 2.33
C VAL A 278 -4.06 17.25 2.90
N GLY A 279 -3.64 16.28 2.08
CA GLY A 279 -2.70 15.24 2.50
C GLY A 279 -1.26 15.76 2.71
N ILE A 280 -0.96 16.99 2.29
CA ILE A 280 0.36 17.60 2.45
C ILE A 280 0.49 18.13 3.88
N LYS A 281 1.58 17.78 4.57
CA LYS A 281 1.86 18.31 5.91
C LYS A 281 1.86 19.85 5.90
N ASN A 282 1.34 20.44 6.96
CA ASN A 282 1.21 21.89 7.16
C ASN A 282 0.24 22.62 6.20
N VAL A 283 -0.45 21.92 5.28
CA VAL A 283 -1.47 22.52 4.40
C VAL A 283 -2.85 22.35 5.01
N GLY A 284 -3.55 23.47 5.27
CA GLY A 284 -4.86 23.47 5.92
C GLY A 284 -6.02 23.32 4.94
N VAL A 285 -7.08 22.62 5.35
CA VAL A 285 -8.33 22.42 4.57
C VAL A 285 -8.92 23.75 4.07
N LYS A 286 -8.90 24.78 4.91
CA LYS A 286 -9.43 26.12 4.58
C LYS A 286 -8.65 26.77 3.42
N MET A 287 -7.33 26.70 3.45
CA MET A 287 -6.46 27.23 2.39
C MET A 287 -6.75 26.53 1.06
N VAL A 288 -6.84 25.19 1.09
CA VAL A 288 -7.10 24.40 -0.12
C VAL A 288 -8.48 24.71 -0.71
N ARG A 289 -9.51 24.82 0.13
CA ARG A 289 -10.84 25.21 -0.33
C ARG A 289 -10.82 26.58 -1.01
N LEU A 290 -10.15 27.56 -0.40
CA LEU A 290 -10.00 28.90 -0.96
C LEU A 290 -9.20 28.91 -2.27
N LEU A 291 -8.21 28.03 -2.39
CA LEU A 291 -7.43 27.81 -3.62
C LEU A 291 -8.30 27.26 -4.74
N VAL A 292 -9.09 26.22 -4.46
CA VAL A 292 -9.99 25.61 -5.44
C VAL A 292 -11.06 26.62 -5.89
N GLU A 293 -11.68 27.34 -4.94
CA GLU A 293 -12.65 28.40 -5.25
C GLU A 293 -12.04 29.53 -6.10
N GLU A 294 -10.78 29.91 -5.84
CA GLU A 294 -10.05 30.90 -6.63
C GLU A 294 -9.78 30.41 -8.05
N ARG A 295 -9.39 29.14 -8.19
CA ARG A 295 -9.13 28.50 -9.48
C ARG A 295 -10.40 28.34 -10.31
N GLU A 296 -11.52 28.01 -9.69
CA GLU A 296 -12.82 27.90 -10.38
C GLU A 296 -13.34 29.26 -10.87
N LYS A 297 -13.13 30.34 -10.08
CA LYS A 297 -13.61 31.68 -10.45
C LYS A 297 -12.72 32.38 -11.49
N HIS A 298 -11.41 32.24 -11.37
CA HIS A 298 -10.45 33.04 -12.15
C HIS A 298 -9.57 32.19 -13.10
N GLY A 299 -9.84 30.89 -13.19
CA GLY A 299 -9.10 29.95 -14.03
C GLY A 299 -7.81 29.44 -13.39
N LYS A 300 -7.09 28.59 -14.14
CA LYS A 300 -5.80 28.00 -13.74
C LYS A 300 -4.76 29.08 -13.40
N PHE A 301 -3.92 28.79 -12.43
CA PHE A 301 -2.76 29.61 -12.10
C PHE A 301 -1.75 29.52 -13.24
N LYS A 302 -1.20 30.67 -13.65
CA LYS A 302 -0.27 30.76 -14.79
C LYS A 302 1.18 30.62 -14.37
N SER A 303 1.50 31.03 -13.14
CA SER A 303 2.84 31.00 -12.58
C SER A 303 2.79 30.98 -11.06
N PHE A 304 3.96 30.84 -10.42
CA PHE A 304 4.07 30.86 -8.96
C PHE A 304 3.71 32.24 -8.38
N GLU A 305 4.04 33.32 -9.10
CA GLU A 305 3.69 34.69 -8.72
C GLU A 305 2.18 34.91 -8.77
N ASP A 306 1.53 34.48 -9.87
CA ASP A 306 0.07 34.56 -10.01
C ASP A 306 -0.62 33.82 -8.86
N PHE A 307 -0.09 32.67 -8.46
CA PHE A 307 -0.55 31.96 -7.26
C PHE A 307 -0.39 32.81 -5.99
N CYS A 308 0.81 33.33 -5.72
CA CYS A 308 1.08 34.13 -4.52
C CYS A 308 0.22 35.40 -4.46
N GLU A 309 0.03 36.11 -5.58
CA GLU A 309 -0.76 37.34 -5.65
C GLU A 309 -2.24 37.08 -5.37
N ARG A 310 -2.82 36.04 -6.01
CA ARG A 310 -4.23 35.66 -5.85
C ARG A 310 -4.54 35.08 -4.48
N MET A 311 -3.60 34.35 -3.88
CA MET A 311 -3.80 33.67 -2.60
C MET A 311 -3.38 34.48 -1.36
N SER A 312 -2.66 35.61 -1.51
CA SER A 312 -2.12 36.38 -0.38
C SER A 312 -3.15 36.87 0.65
N ASN A 313 -4.41 37.06 0.28
CA ASN A 313 -5.49 37.46 1.21
C ASN A 313 -6.30 36.26 1.75
N LYS A 314 -5.89 35.02 1.46
CA LYS A 314 -6.71 33.82 1.63
C LYS A 314 -6.12 32.82 2.63
N ASP A 315 -5.63 33.35 3.76
CA ASP A 315 -5.10 32.53 4.86
C ASP A 315 -3.87 31.70 4.45
N MET A 316 -3.05 32.27 3.56
CA MET A 316 -1.82 31.65 3.07
C MET A 316 -0.71 31.81 4.11
N ASN A 317 -0.16 30.68 4.57
CA ASN A 317 0.96 30.63 5.51
C ASN A 317 2.26 30.28 4.76
N LYS A 318 3.37 30.97 5.07
CA LYS A 318 4.72 30.67 4.54
C LYS A 318 5.08 29.18 4.68
N ARG A 319 4.76 28.58 5.84
CA ARG A 319 5.02 27.15 6.09
C ARG A 319 4.21 26.23 5.18
N ALA A 320 2.98 26.61 4.82
CA ALA A 320 2.16 25.85 3.89
C ALA A 320 2.73 25.93 2.47
N VAL A 321 3.16 27.13 2.03
CA VAL A 321 3.79 27.33 0.72
C VAL A 321 5.11 26.56 0.60
N GLU A 322 5.97 26.61 1.63
CA GLU A 322 7.19 25.80 1.70
C GLU A 322 6.89 24.30 1.53
N SER A 323 5.87 23.81 2.24
CA SER A 323 5.46 22.40 2.18
C SER A 323 4.91 22.03 0.80
N MET A 324 4.17 22.94 0.15
CA MET A 324 3.67 22.76 -1.22
C MET A 324 4.80 22.75 -2.26
N ILE A 325 5.83 23.59 -2.10
CA ILE A 325 7.03 23.55 -2.97
C ILE A 325 7.74 22.22 -2.81
N LYS A 326 8.06 21.82 -1.57
CA LYS A 326 8.72 20.54 -1.25
C LYS A 326 7.95 19.32 -1.77
N ALA A 327 6.61 19.39 -1.75
CA ALA A 327 5.71 18.36 -2.24
C ALA A 327 5.55 18.32 -3.78
N GLY A 328 6.11 19.27 -4.53
CA GLY A 328 6.02 19.31 -5.99
C GLY A 328 4.74 19.92 -6.56
N VAL A 329 3.95 20.64 -5.75
CA VAL A 329 2.66 21.21 -6.15
C VAL A 329 2.79 22.19 -7.32
N PHE A 330 3.95 22.82 -7.46
CA PHE A 330 4.25 23.88 -8.45
C PHE A 330 5.11 23.39 -9.61
N ASP A 331 5.41 22.08 -9.70
CA ASP A 331 6.26 21.52 -10.75
C ASP A 331 5.69 21.77 -12.17
N CYS A 332 4.37 21.97 -12.28
CA CYS A 332 3.68 22.35 -13.52
C CYS A 332 4.17 23.68 -14.15
N PHE A 333 4.83 24.55 -13.38
CA PHE A 333 5.39 25.80 -13.88
C PHE A 333 6.78 25.66 -14.49
N ALA A 334 7.34 24.45 -14.52
CA ALA A 334 8.68 24.14 -15.05
C ALA A 334 9.77 25.04 -14.43
N LYS A 335 9.67 25.27 -13.11
CA LYS A 335 10.68 25.96 -12.30
C LYS A 335 11.29 24.99 -11.31
N TYR A 336 12.58 25.17 -11.02
CA TYR A 336 13.24 24.31 -10.05
C TYR A 336 12.73 24.57 -8.64
N ARG A 337 12.57 23.50 -7.85
CA ARG A 337 12.16 23.61 -6.45
C ARG A 337 13.19 24.42 -5.67
N SER A 338 14.49 24.32 -6.01
CA SER A 338 15.56 25.17 -5.44
C SER A 338 15.32 26.66 -5.67
N GLN A 339 14.92 27.04 -6.88
CA GLN A 339 14.62 28.43 -7.23
C GLN A 339 13.38 28.93 -6.49
N LEU A 340 12.30 28.15 -6.47
CA LEU A 340 11.07 28.49 -5.75
C LEU A 340 11.33 28.65 -4.25
N MET A 341 12.12 27.75 -3.66
CA MET A 341 12.50 27.78 -2.25
C MET A 341 13.37 29.01 -1.91
N TYR A 342 14.13 29.54 -2.87
CA TYR A 342 14.88 30.76 -2.66
C TYR A 342 13.99 32.02 -2.67
N ILE A 343 13.03 32.10 -3.60
CA ILE A 343 12.26 33.33 -3.83
C ILE A 343 10.99 33.46 -2.97
N PHE A 344 10.42 32.36 -2.47
CA PHE A 344 9.04 32.39 -1.95
C PHE A 344 8.84 33.34 -0.77
N GLU A 345 9.78 33.41 0.18
CA GLU A 345 9.62 34.30 1.34
C GLU A 345 9.62 35.77 0.93
N GLY A 346 10.62 36.17 0.13
CA GLY A 346 10.75 37.55 -0.36
C GLY A 346 9.57 37.96 -1.24
N LEU A 347 9.07 37.05 -2.07
CA LEU A 347 7.90 37.28 -2.91
C LEU A 347 6.63 37.50 -2.07
N LEU A 348 6.40 36.64 -1.07
CA LEU A 348 5.25 36.78 -0.16
C LEU A 348 5.29 38.07 0.65
N ASP A 349 6.47 38.45 1.16
CA ASP A 349 6.66 39.68 1.92
C ASP A 349 6.49 40.93 1.04
N GLY A 350 6.99 40.89 -0.20
CA GLY A 350 6.80 41.95 -1.19
C GLY A 350 5.33 42.21 -1.52
N ILE A 351 4.58 41.14 -1.79
CA ILE A 351 3.13 41.21 -2.07
C ILE A 351 2.36 41.76 -0.85
N ALA A 352 2.70 41.30 0.36
CA ALA A 352 2.07 41.78 1.58
C ALA A 352 2.33 43.28 1.82
N SER A 353 3.56 43.75 1.54
CA SER A 353 3.94 45.16 1.67
C SER A 353 3.21 46.05 0.65
N GLN A 354 3.19 45.64 -0.63
CA GLN A 354 2.52 46.38 -1.70
C GLN A 354 1.01 46.54 -1.44
N LYS A 355 0.36 45.50 -0.90
CA LYS A 355 -1.07 45.57 -0.53
C LYS A 355 -1.33 46.49 0.66
N LYS A 356 -0.45 46.55 1.67
CA LYS A 356 -0.58 47.53 2.76
C LYS A 356 -0.49 48.96 2.25
N GLN A 357 0.48 49.24 1.36
CA GLN A 357 0.63 50.56 0.74
C GLN A 357 -0.59 50.96 -0.09
N ASN A 358 -1.20 50.03 -0.82
CA ASN A 358 -2.40 50.29 -1.61
C ASN A 358 -3.67 50.48 -0.75
N VAL A 359 -3.78 49.82 0.42
CA VAL A 359 -4.93 49.95 1.33
C VAL A 359 -4.85 51.22 2.20
N GLU A 360 -3.64 51.68 2.54
CA GLU A 360 -3.42 52.91 3.33
C GLU A 360 -3.69 54.21 2.56
N GLY A 361 -4.17 54.14 1.32
CA GLY A 361 -4.64 55.33 0.58
C GLY A 361 -3.54 56.31 0.18
N GLN A 362 -2.26 55.93 0.31
CA GLN A 362 -1.17 56.64 -0.36
C GLN A 362 -1.17 56.26 -1.84
N MET A 363 -2.03 56.91 -2.62
CA MET A 363 -1.68 57.16 -4.02
C MET A 363 -0.37 57.94 -3.99
N SER A 364 0.73 57.30 -4.39
CA SER A 364 2.00 57.98 -4.56
C SER A 364 1.80 59.12 -5.55
N LEU A 365 1.77 60.35 -5.04
CA LEU A 365 1.54 61.61 -5.77
C LEU A 365 2.68 61.96 -6.75
N PHE A 366 3.60 61.03 -7.00
CA PHE A 366 4.75 61.16 -7.89
C PHE A 366 4.64 60.32 -9.17
N GLY A 367 3.49 59.65 -9.42
CA GLY A 367 3.27 58.82 -10.62
C GLY A 367 2.68 59.53 -11.85
N GLU A 368 2.20 60.77 -11.73
CA GLU A 368 1.42 61.45 -12.80
C GLU A 368 2.25 62.13 -13.91
N SER A 369 3.54 61.78 -14.07
CA SER A 369 4.36 62.33 -15.15
C SER A 369 5.04 61.24 -15.97
N MET A 370 4.29 60.30 -16.55
CA MET A 370 4.61 59.66 -17.83
C MET A 370 3.30 59.14 -18.45
N GLY A 371 3.09 59.48 -19.72
CA GLY A 371 1.82 59.39 -20.44
C GLY A 371 1.27 57.98 -20.66
N ALA A 372 -0.03 57.97 -20.95
CA ALA A 372 -0.83 56.80 -21.27
C ALA A 372 -0.27 56.00 -22.46
N THR A 373 0.03 54.72 -22.20
CA THR A 373 -0.32 53.49 -22.96
C THR A 373 0.68 52.43 -22.57
N ASP A 374 0.34 51.61 -21.57
CA ASP A 374 0.60 50.17 -21.54
C ASP A 374 0.21 49.66 -20.15
N ALA A 375 -0.43 48.50 -20.13
CA ALA A 375 -0.68 47.77 -18.90
C ALA A 375 0.64 47.65 -18.13
N LEU A 376 0.63 48.00 -16.83
CA LEU A 376 1.75 47.79 -15.93
C LEU A 376 2.31 46.37 -16.17
N PRO A 377 3.60 46.20 -16.51
CA PRO A 377 4.18 44.88 -16.57
C PRO A 377 4.04 44.32 -15.16
N SER A 378 3.38 43.17 -15.03
CA SER A 378 3.54 42.30 -13.87
C SER A 378 5.03 42.28 -13.54
N SER A 379 5.41 42.74 -12.35
CA SER A 379 6.79 42.75 -11.89
C SER A 379 7.39 41.38 -12.15
N SER A 380 8.21 41.25 -13.19
CA SER A 380 8.75 39.97 -13.62
C SER A 380 9.71 39.51 -12.54
N VAL A 381 9.27 38.57 -11.72
CA VAL A 381 10.09 38.00 -10.65
C VAL A 381 11.29 37.33 -11.31
N THR A 382 12.48 37.77 -10.90
CA THR A 382 13.73 37.23 -11.43
C THR A 382 14.06 35.96 -10.65
N TYR A 383 14.08 34.82 -11.33
CA TYR A 383 14.51 33.56 -10.76
C TYR A 383 16.04 33.51 -10.74
N PRO A 384 16.69 33.17 -9.62
CA PRO A 384 18.13 33.03 -9.58
C PRO A 384 18.57 31.82 -10.42
N ALA A 385 19.76 31.89 -11.01
CA ALA A 385 20.38 30.77 -11.71
C ALA A 385 20.95 29.76 -10.69
N LEU A 386 20.07 29.03 -10.01
CA LEU A 386 20.40 27.93 -9.12
C LEU A 386 20.26 26.60 -9.85
N GLU A 387 21.17 25.67 -9.54
CA GLU A 387 20.99 24.26 -9.90
C GLU A 387 19.83 23.66 -9.11
N GLU A 388 19.18 22.63 -9.66
CA GLU A 388 18.15 21.89 -8.94
C GLU A 388 18.76 21.03 -7.82
N PHE A 389 17.95 20.75 -6.80
CA PHE A 389 18.30 19.78 -5.77
C PHE A 389 18.67 18.42 -6.36
N GLN A 390 19.53 17.68 -5.66
CA GLN A 390 19.85 16.32 -6.05
C GLN A 390 18.58 15.46 -5.99
N HIS A 391 18.42 14.50 -6.90
CA HIS A 391 17.20 13.67 -6.97
C HIS A 391 16.85 13.01 -5.62
N LYS A 392 17.87 12.56 -4.87
CA LYS A 392 17.68 12.01 -3.52
C LYS A 392 17.06 13.03 -2.56
N GLU A 393 17.47 14.28 -2.62
CA GLU A 393 16.94 15.37 -1.78
C GLU A 393 15.50 15.68 -2.14
N LEU A 394 15.15 15.71 -3.43
CA LEU A 394 13.77 15.89 -3.90
C LEU A 394 12.85 14.79 -3.37
N LEU A 395 13.27 13.53 -3.46
CA LEU A 395 12.52 12.39 -2.91
C LEU A 395 12.39 12.47 -1.38
N MET A 396 13.44 12.90 -0.68
CA MET A 396 13.37 13.13 0.77
C MET A 396 12.37 14.23 1.13
N MET A 397 12.33 15.34 0.37
CA MET A 397 11.33 16.40 0.56
C MET A 397 9.90 15.89 0.33
N GLU A 398 9.69 15.03 -0.68
CA GLU A 398 8.40 14.39 -0.92
C GLU A 398 8.00 13.50 0.25
N LYS A 399 8.89 12.59 0.71
CA LYS A 399 8.58 11.75 1.88
C LYS A 399 8.34 12.59 3.13
N GLU A 400 9.09 13.67 3.33
CA GLU A 400 8.90 14.57 4.45
C GLU A 400 7.50 15.18 4.44
N MET A 401 7.03 15.71 3.29
CA MET A 401 5.77 16.45 3.18
C MET A 401 4.53 15.60 2.89
N LEU A 402 4.69 14.53 2.12
CA LEU A 402 3.61 13.64 1.65
C LEU A 402 3.55 12.34 2.44
N GLY A 403 4.64 11.98 3.14
CA GLY A 403 4.76 10.72 3.87
C GLY A 403 5.21 9.54 3.01
N LEU A 404 5.40 9.73 1.70
CA LEU A 404 5.79 8.70 0.74
C LEU A 404 6.52 9.29 -0.47
N TYR A 405 7.20 8.43 -1.22
CA TYR A 405 7.83 8.79 -2.48
C TYR A 405 6.84 8.63 -3.64
N ILE A 406 6.52 9.72 -4.35
CA ILE A 406 5.55 9.72 -5.46
C ILE A 406 6.26 9.76 -6.81
N SER A 407 7.26 10.64 -6.98
CA SER A 407 7.93 10.86 -8.26
C SER A 407 8.95 9.78 -8.64
N GLY A 408 9.21 8.82 -7.75
CA GLY A 408 10.14 7.71 -7.94
C GLY A 408 10.39 6.99 -6.62
N HIS A 409 11.30 6.02 -6.61
CA HIS A 409 11.83 5.42 -5.40
C HIS A 409 13.32 5.77 -5.28
N PRO A 410 13.90 5.98 -4.08
CA PRO A 410 15.33 6.25 -3.99
C PRO A 410 16.21 5.05 -4.42
N LEU A 411 15.60 3.89 -4.69
CA LEU A 411 16.24 2.71 -5.26
C LEU A 411 16.28 2.71 -6.78
N ASP A 412 15.54 3.60 -7.47
CA ASP A 412 15.45 3.61 -8.93
C ASP A 412 16.83 3.78 -9.58
N GLN A 413 17.69 4.60 -8.98
CA GLN A 413 19.09 4.79 -9.42
C GLN A 413 19.98 3.57 -9.21
N TYR A 414 19.51 2.61 -8.41
CA TYR A 414 20.25 1.44 -7.98
C TYR A 414 19.67 0.14 -8.54
N VAL A 415 18.60 0.18 -9.35
CA VAL A 415 17.89 -0.99 -9.88
C VAL A 415 18.86 -1.99 -10.50
N GLU A 416 19.72 -1.56 -11.42
CA GLU A 416 20.67 -2.47 -12.10
C GLU A 416 21.71 -3.06 -11.15
N ALA A 417 22.18 -2.26 -10.19
CA ALA A 417 23.15 -2.71 -9.20
C ALA A 417 22.52 -3.70 -8.21
N LEU A 418 21.25 -3.47 -7.84
CA LEU A 418 20.45 -4.33 -6.98
C LEU A 418 20.14 -5.64 -7.70
N GLN A 419 19.73 -5.61 -8.96
CA GLN A 419 19.52 -6.82 -9.77
C GLN A 419 20.77 -7.70 -9.88
N LYS A 420 21.97 -7.09 -9.91
CA LYS A 420 23.24 -7.84 -9.97
C LYS A 420 23.72 -8.36 -8.61
N SER A 421 23.31 -7.73 -7.51
CA SER A 421 23.87 -7.98 -6.16
C SER A 421 22.89 -8.67 -5.21
N SER A 422 21.59 -8.45 -5.40
CA SER A 422 20.51 -9.04 -4.64
C SER A 422 20.20 -10.44 -5.19
N SER A 423 19.98 -11.38 -4.28
CA SER A 423 19.69 -12.77 -4.64
C SER A 423 18.29 -12.92 -5.22
N ILE A 424 17.35 -12.12 -4.72
CA ILE A 424 15.91 -12.17 -5.00
C ILE A 424 15.28 -10.84 -4.57
N GLY A 425 14.17 -10.44 -5.20
CA GLY A 425 13.36 -9.29 -4.75
C GLY A 425 12.48 -9.65 -3.56
N ILE A 426 12.16 -8.69 -2.69
CA ILE A 426 11.30 -8.92 -1.52
C ILE A 426 9.90 -9.41 -1.95
N GLY A 427 9.35 -8.88 -3.04
CA GLY A 427 8.07 -9.33 -3.60
C GLY A 427 8.07 -10.81 -3.95
N GLU A 428 9.15 -11.34 -4.51
CA GLU A 428 9.27 -12.76 -4.85
C GLU A 428 9.40 -13.65 -3.60
N ILE A 429 9.95 -13.13 -2.48
CA ILE A 429 9.89 -13.83 -1.18
C ILE A 429 8.44 -13.97 -0.70
N TRP A 430 7.64 -12.91 -0.87
CA TRP A 430 6.21 -12.96 -0.53
C TRP A 430 5.45 -13.91 -1.45
N GLU A 431 5.74 -13.93 -2.76
CA GLU A 431 5.16 -14.92 -3.68
C GLU A 431 5.52 -16.36 -3.30
N ASN A 432 6.77 -16.61 -2.91
CA ASN A 432 7.22 -17.92 -2.39
C ASN A 432 6.50 -18.32 -1.11
N HIS A 433 6.25 -17.36 -0.23
CA HIS A 433 5.48 -17.57 0.99
C HIS A 433 4.02 -17.93 0.69
N GLU A 434 3.41 -17.25 -0.27
CA GLU A 434 2.05 -17.57 -0.74
C GLU A 434 1.99 -18.95 -1.39
N LEU A 435 2.99 -19.32 -2.19
CA LEU A 435 3.12 -20.66 -2.79
C LEU A 435 3.25 -21.76 -1.72
N LEU A 436 4.11 -21.55 -0.72
CA LEU A 436 4.29 -22.50 0.38
C LEU A 436 2.98 -22.68 1.16
N ARG A 437 2.29 -21.58 1.48
CA ARG A 437 0.96 -21.63 2.13
C ARG A 437 -0.10 -22.34 1.30
N ALA A 438 0.01 -22.30 -0.02
CA ALA A 438 -0.87 -23.02 -0.94
C ALA A 438 -0.53 -24.50 -1.13
N GLY A 439 0.44 -25.04 -0.37
CA GLY A 439 0.93 -26.41 -0.52
C GLY A 439 1.81 -26.63 -1.77
N GLY A 440 2.24 -25.54 -2.40
CA GLY A 440 3.19 -25.55 -3.50
C GLY A 440 4.64 -25.66 -3.01
N ILE A 441 5.55 -25.96 -3.94
CA ILE A 441 6.98 -26.02 -3.64
C ILE A 441 7.55 -24.62 -3.91
N PRO A 442 8.00 -23.87 -2.88
CA PRO A 442 8.64 -22.58 -3.09
C PRO A 442 9.95 -22.77 -3.88
N THR A 443 10.25 -21.83 -4.78
CA THR A 443 11.55 -21.76 -5.47
C THR A 443 12.69 -21.46 -4.50
N VAL A 444 12.40 -20.83 -3.36
CA VAL A 444 13.37 -20.56 -2.29
C VAL A 444 12.96 -21.27 -0.99
N ALA A 445 13.79 -22.19 -0.52
CA ALA A 445 13.55 -22.95 0.70
C ALA A 445 13.75 -22.12 1.99
N ASP A 446 13.13 -22.55 3.08
CA ASP A 446 13.43 -22.03 4.43
C ASP A 446 14.93 -22.17 4.77
N ASN A 447 15.43 -21.28 5.63
CA ASN A 447 16.84 -21.16 6.02
C ASN A 447 17.84 -20.84 4.88
N THR A 448 17.35 -20.53 3.67
CA THR A 448 18.21 -20.08 2.57
C THR A 448 18.87 -18.74 2.92
N ARG A 449 20.16 -18.62 2.62
CA ARG A 449 20.91 -17.37 2.74
C ARG A 449 20.62 -16.47 1.56
N LEU A 450 20.10 -15.28 1.83
CA LEU A 450 19.75 -14.28 0.84
C LEU A 450 20.53 -12.99 1.06
N ASN A 451 20.78 -12.29 -0.04
CA ASN A 451 21.30 -10.93 -0.04
C ASN A 451 20.20 -9.99 -0.55
N LEU A 452 19.72 -9.09 0.31
CA LEU A 452 18.59 -8.22 0.01
C LEU A 452 19.01 -6.76 0.09
N GLY A 453 18.63 -6.00 -0.93
CA GLY A 453 18.96 -4.59 -1.04
C GLY A 453 17.73 -3.74 -0.91
N GLY A 454 17.83 -2.75 -0.04
CA GLY A 454 16.70 -1.90 0.22
C GLY A 454 17.05 -0.73 1.13
N ILE A 455 16.04 0.08 1.36
CA ILE A 455 16.09 1.21 2.28
C ILE A 455 15.49 0.75 3.60
N ILE A 456 16.10 1.20 4.69
CA ILE A 456 15.52 0.97 6.01
C ILE A 456 14.36 1.95 6.22
N ALA A 457 13.14 1.43 6.18
CA ALA A 457 11.92 2.22 6.31
C ALA A 457 11.60 2.58 7.76
N HIS A 458 11.84 1.65 8.69
CA HIS A 458 11.55 1.83 10.11
C HIS A 458 12.51 0.99 10.97
N ARG A 459 12.89 1.49 12.15
CA ARG A 459 13.66 0.75 13.15
C ARG A 459 12.99 0.75 14.52
N LYS A 460 12.78 -0.44 15.09
CA LYS A 460 12.27 -0.63 16.45
C LYS A 460 13.26 -1.41 17.31
N ASN A 461 13.80 -0.76 18.33
CA ASN A 461 14.65 -1.43 19.31
C ASN A 461 13.79 -2.13 20.37
N LYS A 462 14.18 -3.34 20.79
CA LYS A 462 13.53 -4.12 21.84
C LYS A 462 14.58 -4.74 22.76
N THR A 463 14.36 -4.68 24.05
CA THR A 463 15.21 -5.35 25.03
C THR A 463 14.80 -6.81 25.14
N THR A 464 15.78 -7.71 25.04
CA THR A 464 15.60 -9.15 25.21
C THR A 464 15.44 -9.50 26.71
N LYS A 465 15.05 -10.74 27.01
CA LYS A 465 14.96 -11.25 28.39
C LYS A 465 16.29 -11.23 29.16
N ASN A 466 17.42 -11.09 28.45
CA ASN A 466 18.77 -11.05 29.02
C ASN A 466 19.34 -9.61 29.04
N ASP A 467 18.49 -8.58 29.05
CA ASP A 467 18.84 -7.14 29.00
C ASP A 467 19.67 -6.66 27.79
N ALA A 468 19.90 -7.53 26.80
CA ALA A 468 20.55 -7.13 25.55
C ALA A 468 19.55 -6.51 24.56
N VAL A 469 19.95 -5.46 23.85
CA VAL A 469 19.09 -4.74 22.88
C VAL A 469 19.18 -5.42 21.50
N MET A 470 18.03 -5.80 20.95
CA MET A 470 17.88 -6.22 19.55
C MET A 470 17.06 -5.20 18.76
N ALA A 471 17.11 -5.25 17.43
CA ALA A 471 16.30 -4.37 16.57
C ALA A 471 15.45 -5.19 15.59
N PHE A 472 14.21 -4.75 15.40
CA PHE A 472 13.35 -5.14 14.30
C PHE A 472 13.37 -3.99 13.29
N ILE A 473 13.78 -4.29 12.07
CA ILE A 473 13.97 -3.31 11.02
C ILE A 473 13.06 -3.67 9.85
N THR A 474 12.35 -2.70 9.30
CA THR A 474 11.61 -2.89 8.06
C THR A 474 12.50 -2.51 6.90
N LEU A 475 12.90 -3.49 6.09
CA LEU A 475 13.64 -3.26 4.84
C LEU A 475 12.65 -3.17 3.69
N GLU A 476 12.74 -2.10 2.90
CA GLU A 476 11.86 -1.83 1.76
C GLU A 476 12.67 -1.82 0.46
N ASP A 477 12.20 -2.57 -0.54
CA ASP A 477 12.68 -2.54 -1.91
C ASP A 477 11.61 -2.06 -2.89
N LEU A 478 11.88 -2.11 -4.20
CA LEU A 478 10.93 -1.70 -5.23
C LEU A 478 9.68 -2.60 -5.34
N THR A 479 9.75 -3.79 -4.76
CA THR A 479 8.77 -4.87 -4.89
C THR A 479 7.98 -5.13 -3.61
N GLY A 480 8.47 -4.69 -2.46
CA GLY A 480 7.77 -4.82 -1.17
C GLY A 480 8.62 -4.45 0.03
N ASN A 481 8.14 -4.83 1.21
CA ASN A 481 8.90 -4.69 2.46
C ASN A 481 8.94 -6.00 3.24
N ILE A 482 9.95 -6.16 4.09
CA ILE A 482 10.13 -7.35 4.92
C ILE A 482 10.70 -6.98 6.28
N GLU A 483 10.29 -7.72 7.31
CA GLU A 483 10.87 -7.58 8.65
C GLU A 483 12.22 -8.29 8.72
N VAL A 484 13.23 -7.54 9.17
CA VAL A 484 14.59 -8.00 9.41
C VAL A 484 14.86 -7.97 10.90
N ILE A 485 15.16 -9.13 11.46
CA ILE A 485 15.53 -9.30 12.87
C ILE A 485 17.04 -9.15 13.00
N VAL A 486 17.48 -8.16 13.77
CA VAL A 486 18.89 -7.90 14.07
C VAL A 486 19.18 -8.19 15.53
N PHE A 487 19.89 -9.29 15.78
CA PHE A 487 20.30 -9.69 17.12
C PHE A 487 21.37 -8.74 17.71
N PRO A 488 21.52 -8.71 19.05
CA PRO A 488 22.36 -7.71 19.72
C PRO A 488 23.81 -7.62 19.22
N LYS A 489 24.45 -8.76 18.93
CA LYS A 489 25.83 -8.79 18.41
C LYS A 489 25.94 -8.08 17.05
N THR A 490 25.00 -8.34 16.15
CA THR A 490 24.95 -7.75 14.81
C THR A 490 24.56 -6.27 14.88
N LEU A 491 23.64 -5.91 15.80
CA LEU A 491 23.19 -4.54 16.00
C LEU A 491 24.33 -3.63 16.46
N THR A 492 25.12 -4.05 17.46
CA THR A 492 26.26 -3.26 17.95
C THR A 492 27.30 -3.03 16.85
N LYS A 493 27.51 -4.02 15.96
CA LYS A 493 28.48 -3.93 14.87
C LYS A 493 28.04 -2.97 13.76
N TYR A 494 26.75 -2.96 13.41
CA TYR A 494 26.23 -2.23 12.24
C TYR A 494 25.24 -1.11 12.58
N SER A 495 25.14 -0.68 13.84
CA SER A 495 24.16 0.32 14.30
C SER A 495 24.14 1.61 13.47
N ASN A 496 25.29 2.05 12.95
CA ASN A 496 25.40 3.26 12.13
C ASN A 496 24.82 3.07 10.72
N LEU A 497 24.91 1.86 10.17
CA LEU A 497 24.32 1.53 8.88
C LEU A 497 22.81 1.29 9.00
N LEU A 498 22.39 0.76 10.16
CA LEU A 498 21.02 0.42 10.48
C LEU A 498 20.20 1.63 10.98
N GLN A 499 20.28 2.75 10.27
CA GLN A 499 19.45 3.94 10.53
C GLN A 499 18.35 4.04 9.48
N GLU A 500 17.26 4.71 9.83
CA GLU A 500 16.18 5.00 8.88
C GLU A 500 16.70 5.79 7.68
N ASP A 501 16.14 5.53 6.51
CA ASP A 501 16.53 6.09 5.20
C ASP A 501 17.92 5.70 4.67
N ASN A 502 18.68 4.88 5.39
CA ASN A 502 19.92 4.33 4.87
C ASN A 502 19.66 3.23 3.84
N LEU A 503 20.43 3.31 2.75
CA LEU A 503 20.49 2.30 1.73
C LEU A 503 21.50 1.22 2.11
N VAL A 504 21.03 -0.01 2.29
CA VAL A 504 21.85 -1.11 2.81
C VAL A 504 21.68 -2.38 2.00
N MET A 505 22.71 -3.20 2.07
CA MET A 505 22.67 -4.59 1.65
C MET A 505 22.68 -5.48 2.89
N VAL A 506 21.59 -6.21 3.09
CA VAL A 506 21.39 -7.14 4.20
C VAL A 506 21.64 -8.56 3.72
N LYS A 507 22.63 -9.23 4.30
CA LYS A 507 22.80 -10.68 4.18
C LYS A 507 22.18 -11.34 5.39
N GLY A 508 21.27 -12.26 5.15
CA GLY A 508 20.57 -12.95 6.22
C GLY A 508 19.99 -14.28 5.80
N ARG A 509 19.46 -15.01 6.78
CA ARG A 509 18.72 -16.24 6.53
C ARG A 509 17.24 -15.94 6.45
N LEU A 510 16.60 -16.46 5.41
CA LEU A 510 15.15 -16.47 5.31
C LEU A 510 14.57 -17.41 6.37
N SER A 511 13.60 -16.91 7.11
CA SER A 511 12.72 -17.68 7.98
C SER A 511 11.37 -17.72 7.30
N LEU A 512 11.08 -18.83 6.62
CA LEU A 512 9.86 -19.09 5.89
C LEU A 512 9.03 -20.13 6.65
N SER A 513 7.79 -19.80 6.98
CA SER A 513 6.87 -20.67 7.72
C SER A 513 5.47 -20.57 7.12
N GLU A 514 4.69 -21.65 7.19
CA GLU A 514 3.29 -21.66 6.75
C GLU A 514 2.43 -20.72 7.63
N ASP A 515 2.69 -20.67 8.94
CA ASP A 515 1.84 -19.96 9.90
C ASP A 515 2.24 -18.50 10.12
N GLU A 516 3.52 -18.14 9.92
CA GLU A 516 4.05 -16.80 10.17
C GLU A 516 4.45 -16.08 8.89
N ASP A 517 4.40 -14.75 8.90
CA ASP A 517 4.92 -13.91 7.81
C ASP A 517 6.45 -14.09 7.67
N PRO A 518 6.99 -13.99 6.44
CA PRO A 518 8.41 -14.22 6.17
C PRO A 518 9.26 -13.16 6.87
N LYS A 519 10.35 -13.61 7.49
CA LYS A 519 11.31 -12.75 8.21
C LYS A 519 12.72 -13.06 7.77
N ILE A 520 13.60 -12.06 7.87
CA ILE A 520 15.03 -12.23 7.61
C ILE A 520 15.80 -12.13 8.91
N ILE A 521 16.56 -13.17 9.25
CA ILE A 521 17.51 -13.12 10.36
C ILE A 521 18.82 -12.54 9.83
N CYS A 522 19.14 -11.31 10.26
CA CYS A 522 20.30 -10.57 9.78
C CYS A 522 21.61 -11.19 10.28
N GLU A 523 22.48 -11.59 9.35
CA GLU A 523 23.84 -12.06 9.64
C GLU A 523 24.88 -10.95 9.41
N ASP A 524 24.75 -10.19 8.33
CA ASP A 524 25.73 -9.17 7.92
C ASP A 524 25.05 -7.99 7.19
N VAL A 525 25.64 -6.80 7.32
CA VAL A 525 25.11 -5.57 6.71
C VAL A 525 26.27 -4.81 6.08
N SER A 526 26.08 -4.37 4.85
CA SER A 526 27.04 -3.50 4.16
C SER A 526 26.34 -2.29 3.56
N THR A 527 27.08 -1.19 3.42
CA THR A 527 26.60 -0.03 2.67
C THR A 527 26.40 -0.41 1.23
N PHE A 528 25.25 -0.08 0.67
CA PHE A 528 25.08 -0.15 -0.76
C PHE A 528 25.59 1.16 -1.37
N SER A 529 26.85 1.18 -1.79
CA SER A 529 27.31 2.21 -2.72
C SER A 529 26.97 1.71 -4.12
N ALA A 530 26.42 2.57 -4.98
CA ALA A 530 26.44 2.28 -6.42
C ALA A 530 27.86 1.82 -6.78
N PRO A 531 28.04 0.78 -7.62
CA PRO A 531 29.29 0.68 -8.33
C PRO A 531 29.47 2.05 -8.98
N GLN A 532 30.54 2.77 -8.66
CA GLN A 532 30.87 3.99 -9.40
C GLN A 532 30.79 3.57 -10.86
N ILE A 533 29.88 4.16 -11.63
CA ILE A 533 29.83 3.97 -13.07
C ILE A 533 31.21 4.40 -13.53
N THR A 534 32.11 3.43 -13.74
CA THR A 534 33.45 3.72 -14.21
C THR A 534 33.26 4.06 -15.68
N LYS A 535 33.00 5.35 -15.94
CA LYS A 535 33.13 5.91 -17.27
C LYS A 535 34.50 5.48 -17.79
N LYS A 536 34.55 5.00 -19.02
CA LYS A 536 35.77 4.52 -19.69
C LYS A 536 36.14 5.54 -20.75
N LEU A 537 37.39 5.98 -20.78
CA LEU A 537 37.90 6.87 -21.81
C LEU A 537 38.55 6.02 -22.91
N TYR A 538 38.04 6.11 -24.13
CA TYR A 538 38.64 5.49 -25.32
C TYR A 538 39.35 6.56 -26.14
N LEU A 539 40.64 6.32 -26.41
CA LEU A 539 41.47 7.14 -27.28
C LEU A 539 41.87 6.34 -28.50
N LYS A 540 41.55 6.85 -29.68
CA LYS A 540 41.96 6.27 -30.95
C LYS A 540 43.23 6.96 -31.45
N LEU A 541 44.34 6.23 -31.48
CA LEU A 541 45.64 6.75 -31.93
C LEU A 541 46.47 5.61 -32.56
N SER A 542 47.44 5.94 -33.42
CA SER A 542 48.39 4.95 -33.91
C SER A 542 49.47 4.74 -32.85
N THR A 543 49.65 3.51 -32.38
CA THR A 543 50.69 3.18 -31.37
C THR A 543 52.09 3.10 -31.96
N GLN A 544 52.24 3.23 -33.29
CA GLN A 544 53.54 3.31 -33.97
C GLN A 544 54.12 4.73 -34.01
N ASP A 545 53.30 5.74 -33.69
CA ASP A 545 53.73 7.13 -33.56
C ASP A 545 54.18 7.39 -32.12
N GLU A 546 55.48 7.19 -31.86
CA GLU A 546 56.08 7.33 -30.53
C GLU A 546 55.97 8.77 -29.99
N GLU A 547 55.96 9.78 -30.87
CA GLU A 547 55.88 11.18 -30.49
C GLU A 547 54.46 11.55 -30.02
N LEU A 548 53.45 11.12 -30.78
CA LEU A 548 52.03 11.28 -30.39
C LEU A 548 51.70 10.52 -29.11
N LEU A 549 52.20 9.29 -28.98
CA LEU A 549 52.00 8.47 -27.79
C LEU A 549 52.61 9.13 -26.56
N ALA A 550 53.83 9.67 -26.65
CA ALA A 550 54.48 10.36 -25.55
C ALA A 550 53.70 11.61 -25.09
N GLN A 551 53.16 12.38 -26.04
CA GLN A 551 52.34 13.57 -25.74
C GLN A 551 51.01 13.20 -25.06
N VAL A 552 50.34 12.13 -25.53
CA VAL A 552 49.12 11.62 -24.89
C VAL A 552 49.44 11.15 -23.47
N MET A 553 50.52 10.40 -23.26
CA MET A 553 50.90 9.92 -21.93
C MET A 553 51.21 11.08 -20.97
N ASP A 554 51.88 12.13 -21.43
CA ASP A 554 52.17 13.34 -20.65
C ASP A 554 50.88 14.04 -20.19
N ILE A 555 49.91 14.22 -21.10
CA ILE A 555 48.59 14.78 -20.78
C ILE A 555 47.86 13.91 -19.74
N LEU A 556 47.79 12.59 -19.96
CA LEU A 556 47.11 11.67 -19.03
C LEU A 556 47.76 11.69 -17.63
N SER A 557 49.09 11.78 -17.57
CA SER A 557 49.85 11.82 -16.30
C SER A 557 49.59 13.07 -15.46
N LYS A 558 49.20 14.19 -16.08
CA LYS A 558 48.87 15.46 -15.40
C LYS A 558 47.44 15.48 -14.86
N HIS A 559 46.56 14.63 -15.39
CA HIS A 559 45.14 14.56 -15.05
C HIS A 559 44.76 13.26 -14.33
N GLN A 560 45.60 12.78 -13.41
CA GLN A 560 45.39 11.50 -12.72
C GLN A 560 44.04 11.40 -11.99
N GLY A 561 43.40 10.23 -12.06
CA GLY A 561 42.14 9.92 -11.40
C GLY A 561 41.70 8.46 -11.55
N GLY A 562 40.41 8.19 -11.36
CA GLY A 562 39.85 6.84 -11.26
C GLY A 562 39.23 6.27 -12.55
N MET A 563 39.16 7.03 -13.65
CA MET A 563 38.58 6.60 -14.92
C MET A 563 39.61 5.78 -15.75
N PRO A 564 39.31 4.51 -16.08
CA PRO A 564 40.19 3.70 -16.92
C PRO A 564 40.31 4.25 -18.35
N VAL A 565 41.52 4.24 -18.90
CA VAL A 565 41.82 4.70 -20.26
C VAL A 565 42.18 3.52 -21.16
N TYR A 566 41.49 3.41 -22.30
CA TYR A 566 41.71 2.40 -23.33
C TYR A 566 42.29 3.05 -24.58
N LEU A 567 43.44 2.55 -25.02
CA LEU A 567 44.10 2.98 -26.24
C LEU A 567 43.72 2.01 -27.36
N TYR A 568 43.01 2.51 -28.37
CA TYR A 568 42.62 1.76 -29.55
C TYR A 568 43.51 2.15 -30.73
N ASP A 569 44.25 1.18 -31.26
CA ASP A 569 45.04 1.37 -32.47
C ASP A 569 44.22 1.03 -33.71
N ALA A 570 44.02 2.03 -34.57
CA ALA A 570 43.23 1.91 -35.78
C ALA A 570 43.88 0.99 -36.83
N GLN A 571 45.21 0.84 -36.83
CA GLN A 571 45.94 0.03 -37.80
C GLN A 571 45.99 -1.45 -37.41
N THR A 572 46.25 -1.75 -36.13
CA THR A 572 46.31 -3.12 -35.62
C THR A 572 44.97 -3.64 -35.08
N LYS A 573 43.98 -2.75 -34.91
CA LYS A 573 42.69 -2.99 -34.24
C LYS A 573 42.81 -3.49 -32.79
N ALA A 574 43.98 -3.35 -32.18
CA ALA A 574 44.21 -3.74 -30.79
C ALA A 574 43.62 -2.70 -29.83
N VAL A 575 43.01 -3.18 -28.74
CA VAL A 575 42.57 -2.35 -27.61
C VAL A 575 43.43 -2.68 -26.41
N ASN A 576 44.25 -1.73 -25.96
CA ASN A 576 45.11 -1.89 -24.81
C ASN A 576 44.60 -1.04 -23.64
N LEU A 577 44.50 -1.64 -22.47
CA LEU A 577 44.23 -0.89 -21.24
C LEU A 577 45.52 -0.21 -20.79
N ALA A 578 45.48 1.11 -20.62
CA ALA A 578 46.61 1.87 -20.10
C ALA A 578 46.89 1.53 -18.63
N ASP A 579 48.16 1.64 -18.22
CA ASP A 579 48.58 1.43 -16.84
C ASP A 579 47.78 2.31 -15.86
N ARG A 580 47.59 1.82 -14.63
CA ARG A 580 46.83 2.55 -13.59
C ARG A 580 47.33 3.97 -13.31
N LYS A 581 48.60 4.25 -13.57
CA LYS A 581 49.21 5.60 -13.41
C LYS A 581 48.71 6.62 -14.44
N LEU A 582 48.11 6.14 -15.51
CA LEU A 582 47.58 6.92 -16.63
C LEU A 582 46.05 6.96 -16.63
N TRP A 583 45.43 6.49 -15.55
CA TRP A 583 43.99 6.65 -15.34
C TRP A 583 43.71 8.08 -14.92
N VAL A 584 42.58 8.62 -15.38
CA VAL A 584 42.34 10.06 -15.35
C VAL A 584 41.11 10.43 -14.54
N LYS A 585 41.00 11.70 -14.16
CA LYS A 585 39.75 12.29 -13.67
C LYS A 585 38.98 12.87 -14.86
N GLN A 586 37.66 12.90 -14.79
CA GLN A 586 36.86 13.57 -15.81
C GLN A 586 36.85 15.08 -15.52
N ASP A 587 37.72 15.85 -16.17
CA ASP A 587 37.69 17.31 -16.16
C ASP A 587 37.70 17.90 -17.57
N THR A 588 37.06 19.06 -17.73
CA THR A 588 36.94 19.78 -19.02
C THR A 588 38.31 20.07 -19.66
N PRO A 589 39.35 20.49 -18.90
CA PRO A 589 40.67 20.76 -19.49
C PRO A 589 41.35 19.54 -20.10
N LEU A 590 41.15 18.33 -19.55
CA LEU A 590 41.68 17.10 -20.14
C LEU A 590 41.06 16.83 -21.51
N LEU A 591 39.73 16.95 -21.62
CA LEU A 591 39.03 16.70 -22.87
C LEU A 591 39.42 17.73 -23.94
N GLU A 592 39.56 19.00 -23.57
CA GLU A 592 40.02 20.04 -24.50
C GLU A 592 41.43 19.76 -25.05
N GLN A 593 42.36 19.36 -24.18
CA GLN A 593 43.72 18.99 -24.59
C GLN A 593 43.74 17.74 -25.50
N LEU A 594 42.97 16.72 -25.15
CA LEU A 594 42.87 15.49 -25.95
C LEU A 594 42.15 15.72 -27.29
N PHE A 595 41.12 16.58 -27.32
CA PHE A 595 40.43 16.95 -28.56
C PHE A 595 41.33 17.80 -29.46
N ALA A 596 42.14 18.70 -28.91
CA ALA A 596 43.10 19.48 -29.67
C ALA A 596 44.18 18.59 -30.31
N LEU A 597 44.63 17.56 -29.60
CA LEU A 597 45.70 16.67 -30.05
C LEU A 597 45.23 15.55 -30.99
N LEU A 598 44.14 14.86 -30.65
CA LEU A 598 43.65 13.68 -31.37
C LEU A 598 42.45 13.95 -32.27
N GLY A 599 41.76 15.08 -32.07
CA GLY A 599 40.48 15.39 -32.71
C GLY A 599 39.29 14.78 -31.97
N ILE A 600 38.17 15.51 -31.97
CA ILE A 600 36.94 15.17 -31.22
C ILE A 600 36.44 13.75 -31.52
N GLN A 601 36.52 13.32 -32.77
CA GLN A 601 36.06 12.02 -33.25
C GLN A 601 36.91 10.83 -32.78
N ASN A 602 38.09 11.08 -32.19
CA ASN A 602 39.02 10.04 -31.75
C ASN A 602 39.06 9.89 -30.22
N VAL A 603 38.24 10.66 -29.49
CA VAL A 603 38.17 10.65 -28.02
C VAL A 603 36.72 10.40 -27.63
N LYS A 604 36.45 9.29 -26.95
CA LYS A 604 35.08 8.90 -26.57
C LYS A 604 35.03 8.48 -25.11
N ILE A 605 34.15 9.10 -24.34
CA ILE A 605 33.76 8.61 -23.02
C ILE A 605 32.56 7.67 -23.21
N VAL A 606 32.66 6.47 -22.65
CA VAL A 606 31.59 5.47 -22.68
C VAL A 606 31.21 5.15 -21.24
N GLU A 607 29.91 5.18 -20.94
CA GLU A 607 29.38 4.71 -19.66
C GLU A 607 29.39 3.18 -19.66
N GLY A 608 29.97 2.60 -18.60
CA GLY A 608 30.39 1.20 -18.56
C GLY A 608 29.41 0.26 -17.89
#